data_AF-A0AAD8NRA0-F1
#
_entry.id   AF-A0AAD8NRA0-F1
#
_cell.length_a   1.000
_cell.length_b   1.000
_cell.length_c   1.000
_cell.angle_alpha   90.00
_cell.angle_beta   90.00
_cell.angle_gamma   90.00
#
_symmetry.space_group_name_H-M   'P 1'
#
loop_
_entity.id
_entity.type
_entity.pdbx_description
1 polymer ?
#
loop_
_entity_poly.entity_id
_entity_poly.type
_entity_poly.pdbx_seq_one_letter_code
_entity_poly.pdbx_strand_id
1 'polypeptide(L)'
;MGLGFRFFDTAYFGGFCQPSRDLNKVCTMHANCCVGLENKVHDIEIMLDDWQKYVKSRVNRTTTTTTYEYNGSWTVPQLCRGSFNRPRATKKKIGQARKT
;
A
#
# COMPACT_ATOMS: atom_id res chain seq x y z
N MET A 1 -22.77 -4.14 31.00
CA MET A 1 -22.38 -4.29 29.58
C MET A 1 -21.00 -3.67 29.43
N GLY A 2 -19.96 -4.46 29.12
CA GLY A 2 -18.58 -3.97 29.01
C GLY A 2 -18.06 -4.12 27.59
N LEU A 3 -17.27 -3.15 27.12
CA LEU A 3 -16.53 -3.25 25.85
C LEU A 3 -15.29 -4.13 26.05
N GLY A 4 -15.19 -5.22 25.28
CA GLY A 4 -13.97 -6.02 25.20
C GLY A 4 -13.08 -5.51 24.08
N PHE A 5 -11.87 -5.06 24.42
CA PHE A 5 -10.86 -4.70 23.43
C PHE A 5 -10.00 -5.93 23.10
N ARG A 6 -9.73 -6.15 21.82
CA ARG A 6 -8.79 -7.18 21.34
C ARG A 6 -7.74 -6.51 20.47
N PHE A 7 -6.47 -6.77 20.77
CA PHE A 7 -5.36 -6.37 19.91
C PHE A 7 -5.20 -7.43 18.83
N PHE A 8 -5.23 -7.01 17.57
CA PHE A 8 -4.87 -7.89 16.47
C PHE A 8 -3.36 -7.89 16.27
N ASP A 9 -2.82 -9.03 15.84
CA ASP A 9 -1.40 -9.16 15.54
C ASP A 9 -1.04 -8.25 14.35
N THR A 10 0.01 -7.46 14.52
CA THR A 10 0.60 -6.62 13.49
C THR A 10 1.02 -7.39 12.23
N ALA A 11 1.19 -8.71 12.29
CA ALA A 11 1.43 -9.54 11.11
C ALA A 11 0.31 -9.41 10.04
N TYR A 12 -0.92 -9.11 10.45
CA TYR A 12 -2.07 -8.92 9.55
C TYR A 12 -2.19 -7.50 8.99
N PHE A 13 -1.39 -6.55 9.52
CA PHE A 13 -1.43 -5.14 9.11
C PHE A 13 -0.10 -4.75 8.46
N GLY A 14 -0.17 -4.33 7.20
CA GLY A 14 0.92 -3.62 6.54
C GLY A 14 0.70 -2.12 6.60
N GLY A 15 1.77 -1.35 6.41
CA GLY A 15 1.64 0.07 6.10
C GLY A 15 2.65 0.48 5.04
N PHE A 16 2.39 1.57 4.33
CA PHE A 16 3.35 2.08 3.34
C PHE A 16 4.72 2.38 3.99
N CYS A 17 4.78 2.90 5.21
CA CYS A 17 6.08 3.10 5.86
C CYS A 17 6.73 1.83 6.42
N GLN A 18 5.95 0.78 6.62
CA GLN A 18 6.41 -0.52 7.11
C GLN A 18 5.63 -1.63 6.41
N PRO A 19 5.92 -1.90 5.12
CA PRO A 19 5.22 -2.93 4.39
C PRO A 19 5.51 -4.28 5.03
N SER A 20 4.45 -5.04 5.35
CA SER A 20 4.63 -6.38 5.90
C SER A 20 5.21 -7.30 4.83
N ARG A 21 6.15 -8.17 5.19
CA ARG A 21 6.87 -9.00 4.23
C ARG A 21 6.07 -10.19 3.71
N ASP A 22 4.95 -10.52 4.36
CA ASP A 22 4.19 -11.74 4.10
C ASP A 22 2.82 -11.43 3.50
N LEU A 23 2.70 -11.55 2.17
CA LEU A 23 1.44 -11.37 1.45
C LEU A 23 0.39 -12.43 1.82
N ASN A 24 0.76 -13.55 2.44
CA ASN A 24 -0.20 -14.56 2.89
C ASN A 24 -0.95 -14.14 4.17
N LYS A 25 -0.41 -13.16 4.93
CA LYS A 25 -0.97 -12.74 6.22
C LYS A 25 -1.60 -11.35 6.19
N VAL A 26 -1.12 -10.44 5.35
CA VAL A 26 -1.62 -9.07 5.32
C VAL A 26 -3.09 -9.03 4.87
N CYS A 27 -3.94 -8.48 5.73
CA CYS A 27 -5.36 -8.24 5.43
C CYS A 27 -5.65 -6.75 5.21
N THR A 28 -4.81 -5.85 5.73
CA THR A 28 -5.05 -4.40 5.64
C THR A 28 -3.74 -3.65 5.43
N MET A 29 -3.74 -2.68 4.51
CA MET A 29 -2.59 -1.81 4.22
C MET A 29 -2.91 -0.35 4.57
N HIS A 30 -2.08 0.26 5.40
CA HIS A 30 -2.25 1.62 5.88
C HIS A 30 -1.39 2.62 5.07
N ALA A 31 -2.01 3.65 4.50
CA ALA A 31 -1.32 4.74 3.80
C ALA A 31 -1.18 6.02 4.67
N ASN A 32 -1.11 5.86 5.99
CA ASN A 32 -1.18 6.98 6.94
C ASN A 32 0.03 7.92 6.86
N CYS A 33 1.22 7.36 6.64
CA CYS A 33 2.43 8.14 6.48
C CYS A 33 2.62 8.69 5.06
N CYS A 34 1.64 8.53 4.18
CA CYS A 34 1.70 9.09 2.84
C CYS A 34 1.04 10.47 2.79
N VAL A 35 1.74 11.46 2.24
CA VAL A 35 1.24 12.83 2.07
C VAL A 35 0.96 13.10 0.60
N GLY A 36 -0.24 13.63 0.32
CA GLY A 36 -0.73 13.91 -1.04
C GLY A 36 -1.69 12.83 -1.54
N LEU A 37 -2.88 13.24 -2.01
CA LEU A 37 -3.89 12.30 -2.52
C LEU A 37 -3.39 11.55 -3.75
N GLU A 38 -2.75 12.27 -4.68
CA GLU A 38 -2.19 11.72 -5.91
C GLU A 38 -1.17 10.60 -5.61
N ASN A 39 -0.27 10.82 -4.64
CA ASN A 39 0.68 9.81 -4.19
C ASN A 39 -0.02 8.58 -3.58
N LYS A 40 -1.07 8.80 -2.76
CA LYS A 40 -1.84 7.70 -2.17
C LYS A 40 -2.51 6.84 -3.22
N VAL A 41 -3.19 7.45 -4.18
CA VAL A 41 -3.90 6.74 -5.25
C VAL A 41 -2.92 5.93 -6.09
N HIS A 42 -1.80 6.53 -6.51
CA HIS A 42 -0.77 5.86 -7.29
C HIS A 42 -0.20 4.61 -6.58
N ASP A 43 0.22 4.74 -5.33
CA ASP A 43 0.77 3.58 -4.60
C ASP A 43 -0.31 2.53 -4.29
N ILE A 44 -1.59 2.92 -4.12
CA ILE A 44 -2.69 1.95 -3.98
C ILE A 44 -2.90 1.13 -5.26
N GLU A 45 -2.82 1.75 -6.43
CA GLU A 45 -2.93 1.04 -7.71
C GLU A 45 -1.84 -0.03 -7.85
N ILE A 46 -0.59 0.30 -7.48
CA ILE A 46 0.53 -0.64 -7.46
C ILE A 46 0.27 -1.79 -6.48
N MET A 47 -0.19 -1.48 -5.26
CA MET A 47 -0.53 -2.50 -4.27
C MET A 47 -1.60 -3.48 -4.79
N LEU A 48 -2.60 -2.99 -5.51
CA LEU A 48 -3.64 -3.83 -6.10
C LEU A 48 -3.08 -4.75 -7.20
N ASP A 49 -2.13 -4.29 -7.99
CA ASP A 49 -1.46 -5.12 -9.00
C ASP A 49 -0.61 -6.22 -8.36
N ASP A 50 0.17 -5.90 -7.32
CA ASP A 50 0.92 -6.89 -6.52
C ASP A 50 -0.02 -7.95 -5.93
N TRP A 51 -1.16 -7.52 -5.38
CA TRP A 51 -2.17 -8.41 -4.84
C TRP A 51 -2.77 -9.32 -5.93
N GLN A 52 -3.11 -8.78 -7.10
CA GLN A 52 -3.62 -9.59 -8.21
C GLN A 52 -2.59 -10.63 -8.69
N LYS A 53 -1.31 -10.26 -8.79
CA LYS A 53 -0.23 -11.18 -9.15
C LYS A 53 -0.10 -12.31 -8.13
N TYR A 54 -0.13 -11.98 -6.84
CA TYR A 54 -0.13 -12.96 -5.77
C TYR A 54 -1.33 -13.91 -5.88
N VAL A 55 -2.56 -13.40 -6.01
CA VAL A 55 -3.78 -14.21 -6.12
C VAL A 55 -3.74 -15.11 -7.37
N LYS A 56 -3.36 -14.59 -8.54
CA LYS A 56 -3.19 -15.39 -9.77
C LYS A 56 -2.18 -16.52 -9.58
N SER A 57 -1.08 -16.24 -8.89
CA SER A 57 -0.10 -17.30 -8.57
C SER A 57 -0.70 -18.40 -7.71
N ARG A 58 -1.61 -18.08 -6.78
CA ARG A 58 -2.28 -19.05 -5.90
C ARG A 58 -3.32 -19.88 -6.66
N VAL A 59 -4.08 -19.27 -7.58
CA VAL A 59 -5.14 -19.96 -8.34
C VAL A 59 -4.57 -20.98 -9.34
N ASN A 60 -3.43 -20.71 -9.96
CA ASN A 60 -2.79 -21.64 -10.90
C ASN A 60 -2.21 -22.93 -10.25
N ARG A 61 -2.42 -23.14 -8.93
CA ARG A 61 -1.88 -24.27 -8.16
C ARG A 61 -2.82 -25.49 -8.02
N THR A 62 -3.97 -25.52 -8.69
CA THR A 62 -4.93 -26.64 -8.57
C THR A 62 -4.45 -27.99 -9.15
N THR A 63 -3.25 -28.08 -9.75
CA THR A 63 -2.81 -29.32 -10.43
C THR A 63 -1.40 -29.82 -10.08
N THR A 64 -0.68 -29.29 -9.09
CA THR A 64 0.64 -29.89 -8.75
C THR A 64 1.05 -29.67 -7.30
N THR A 65 1.11 -30.79 -6.56
CA THR A 65 1.62 -30.92 -5.19
C THR A 65 3.10 -30.57 -5.14
N THR A 66 3.44 -29.31 -4.90
CA THR A 66 4.74 -28.90 -4.34
C THR A 66 4.59 -27.50 -3.76
N THR A 67 5.01 -27.32 -2.52
CA THR A 67 4.99 -26.06 -1.76
C THR A 67 5.95 -25.05 -2.39
N TYR A 68 5.55 -24.41 -3.47
CA TYR A 68 6.25 -23.22 -3.96
C TYR A 68 5.60 -22.02 -3.27
N GLU A 69 6.38 -21.25 -2.52
CA GLU A 69 5.96 -19.95 -1.98
C GLU A 69 5.99 -18.93 -3.13
N TYR A 70 4.99 -18.06 -3.21
CA TYR A 70 5.10 -16.90 -4.11
C TYR A 70 6.20 -16.00 -3.57
N ASN A 71 7.36 -15.97 -4.23
CA ASN A 71 8.53 -15.19 -3.81
C ASN A 71 8.44 -13.70 -4.21
N GLY A 72 7.23 -13.16 -4.31
CA GLY A 72 7.00 -11.74 -4.56
C GLY A 72 6.85 -10.98 -3.24
N SER A 73 7.27 -9.72 -3.23
CA SER A 73 7.09 -8.79 -2.11
C SER A 73 6.33 -7.57 -2.59
N TRP A 74 5.79 -6.78 -1.67
CA TRP A 74 5.19 -5.50 -2.01
C TRP A 74 6.21 -4.59 -2.70
N THR A 75 5.82 -4.03 -3.83
CA THR A 75 6.59 -3.01 -4.54
C THR A 75 6.27 -1.60 -4.02
N VAL A 76 5.25 -1.46 -3.17
CA VAL A 76 4.91 -0.21 -2.48
C VAL A 76 5.73 0.00 -1.20
N PRO A 77 5.92 1.26 -0.76
CA PRO A 77 5.54 2.50 -1.44
C PRO A 77 6.59 2.96 -2.45
N GLN A 78 6.15 3.67 -3.49
CA GLN A 78 7.02 4.37 -4.43
C GLN A 78 6.94 5.88 -4.19
N LEU A 79 5.81 6.50 -4.53
CA LEU A 79 5.64 7.96 -4.37
C LEU A 79 5.39 8.37 -2.94
N CYS A 80 4.78 7.50 -2.13
CA CYS A 80 4.61 7.75 -0.70
C CYS A 80 5.94 7.69 0.06
N ARG A 81 7.00 7.10 -0.50
CA ARG A 81 8.29 6.94 0.18
C ARG A 81 8.92 8.30 0.51
N GLY A 82 9.02 8.58 1.81
CA GLY A 82 9.52 9.85 2.33
C GLY A 82 8.60 11.05 2.11
N SER A 83 7.38 10.85 1.58
CA SER A 83 6.42 11.94 1.35
C SER A 83 6.03 12.68 2.64
N PHE A 84 6.05 11.99 3.78
CA PHE A 84 5.81 12.58 5.10
C PHE A 84 6.82 13.68 5.47
N ASN A 85 8.07 13.50 5.06
CA ASN A 85 9.17 14.41 5.36
C ASN A 85 9.35 15.49 4.28
N ARG A 86 8.62 15.40 3.15
CA ARG A 86 8.72 16.39 2.07
C ARG A 86 7.93 17.64 2.46
N PRO A 87 8.49 18.85 2.27
CA PRO A 87 7.73 20.07 2.42
C PRO A 87 6.54 20.04 1.46
N ARG A 88 5.35 20.43 1.96
CA ARG A 88 4.16 20.53 1.12
C ARG A 88 4.42 21.53 0.00
N ALA A 89 4.42 21.07 -1.25
CA ALA A 89 4.41 21.95 -2.40
C ALA A 89 3.14 22.80 -2.33
N THR A 90 3.29 24.11 -2.18
CA THR A 90 2.19 25.06 -2.31
C THR A 90 1.68 24.99 -3.74
N LYS A 91 0.41 24.60 -3.94
CA LYS A 91 -0.21 24.64 -5.27
C LYS A 91 -0.13 26.09 -5.76
N LYS A 92 0.72 26.36 -6.75
CA LYS A 92 0.78 27.65 -7.43
C LYS A 92 -0.60 27.88 -8.03
N LYS A 93 -1.30 28.95 -7.62
CA LYS A 93 -2.61 29.31 -8.18
C LYS A 93 -2.43 29.49 -9.69
N ILE A 94 -3.00 28.57 -10.49
CA ILE A 94 -3.21 28.82 -11.92
C ILE A 94 -4.32 29.87 -11.99
N GLY A 95 -3.93 31.12 -12.20
CA GLY A 95 -4.86 32.23 -12.37
C GLY A 95 -4.46 33.47 -11.59
N GLN A 96 -3.46 34.21 -12.07
CA GLN A 96 -3.47 35.67 -11.93
C GLN A 96 -2.59 36.33 -13.01
N ALA A 97 -3.23 37.22 -13.76
CA ALA A 97 -2.70 38.31 -14.57
C ALA A 97 -2.04 38.00 -15.92
N ARG A 98 -2.81 38.21 -17.00
CA ARG A 98 -2.36 39.08 -18.10
C ARG A 98 -3.41 40.20 -18.25
N LYS A 99 -3.20 41.29 -17.52
CA LYS A 99 -3.74 42.61 -17.87
C LYS A 99 -2.58 43.38 -18.50
N THR A 100 -2.67 43.59 -19.81
CA THR A 100 -2.17 44.72 -20.60
C THR A 100 -2.82 44.58 -21.95
#